data_AF-A0A8D8JDA3-F1
#
_entry.id   AF-A0A8D8JDA3-F1
#
_cell.length_a   1.000
_cell.length_b   1.000
_cell.length_c   1.000
_cell.angle_alpha   90.00
_cell.angle_beta   90.00
_cell.angle_gamma   90.00
#
_symmetry.space_group_name_H-M   'P 1'
#
loop_
_entity.id
_entity.type
_entity.pdbx_description
1 polymer ?
#
loop_
_entity_poly.entity_id
_entity_poly.type
_entity_poly.pdbx_seq_one_letter_code
_entity_poly.pdbx_strand_id
1 'polypeptide(L)'
;MMASSLGAAITMPICGYLIATIGWQSVFYFTGGLALLWSITWFLVVFETPASHPRITAEERNEIETAIGAGSKAKKPTYVPWKSIITSPPVWAIILTHGASVFGFFTVVNQLPTYMKYILNFNIKENGLLSSLPYFGKYAMAVLSSHLADHLRKTGALTTTATRKIFTAFAVMTPGFLM
;
A
#
# COMPACT_ATOMS: atom_id res chain seq x y z
N MET A 1 -1.56 -0.84 0.19
CA MET A 1 -0.24 -1.50 0.00
C MET A 1 0.42 -1.20 -1.37
N MET A 2 -0.27 -0.56 -2.33
CA MET A 2 0.35 -0.20 -3.61
C MET A 2 1.44 0.87 -3.44
N ALA A 3 1.15 1.94 -2.69
CA ALA A 3 2.11 3.02 -2.43
C ALA A 3 3.39 2.53 -1.72
N SER A 4 3.27 1.64 -0.74
CA SER A 4 4.44 1.09 -0.03
C SER A 4 5.31 0.21 -0.92
N SER A 5 4.71 -0.56 -1.83
CA SER A 5 5.45 -1.40 -2.79
C SER A 5 6.15 -0.55 -3.85
N LEU A 6 5.47 0.49 -4.37
CA LEU A 6 6.06 1.44 -5.31
C LEU A 6 7.19 2.24 -4.67
N GLY A 7 6.99 2.71 -3.43
CA GLY A 7 8.01 3.38 -2.64
C GLY A 7 9.26 2.53 -2.48
N ALA A 8 9.12 1.25 -2.09
CA ALA A 8 10.25 0.32 -2.01
C ALA A 8 10.93 0.11 -3.38
N ALA A 9 10.15 -0.08 -4.44
CA ALA A 9 10.66 -0.30 -5.80
C ALA A 9 11.50 0.87 -6.33
N ILE A 10 11.14 2.11 -5.97
CA ILE A 10 11.86 3.33 -6.37
C ILE A 10 13.03 3.62 -5.42
N THR A 11 12.83 3.41 -4.12
CA THR A 11 13.82 3.79 -3.10
C THR A 11 15.04 2.87 -3.14
N MET A 12 14.88 1.56 -3.37
CA MET A 12 16.00 0.62 -3.35
C MET A 12 17.08 0.90 -4.42
N PRO A 13 16.75 1.17 -5.69
CA PRO A 13 17.74 1.55 -6.70
C PRO A 13 18.39 2.91 -6.41
N ILE A 14 17.60 3.90 -5.98
CA ILE A 14 18.11 5.24 -5.64
C ILE A 14 19.10 5.15 -4.48
N CYS A 15 18.74 4.43 -3.40
CA CYS A 15 19.63 4.21 -2.27
C CYS A 15 20.88 3.44 -2.68
N GLY A 16 20.76 2.37 -3.49
CA GLY A 16 21.90 1.62 -3.99
C GLY A 16 22.87 2.49 -4.79
N TYR A 17 22.35 3.39 -5.63
CA TYR A 17 23.14 4.34 -6.41
C TYR A 17 23.83 5.40 -5.52
N LEU A 18 23.09 5.99 -4.59
CA LEU A 18 23.60 7.01 -3.65
C LEU A 18 24.71 6.45 -2.76
N ILE A 19 24.52 5.24 -2.21
CA ILE A 19 25.53 4.56 -1.39
C ILE A 19 26.80 4.31 -2.21
N ALA A 20 26.67 3.87 -3.46
CA ALA A 20 27.81 3.55 -4.32
C ALA A 20 28.62 4.77 -4.79
N THR A 21 28.02 5.97 -4.81
CA THR A 21 28.64 7.19 -5.38
C THR A 21 29.08 8.20 -4.32
N ILE A 22 28.25 8.45 -3.31
CA ILE A 22 28.41 9.54 -2.34
C ILE A 22 28.57 8.99 -0.91
N GLY A 23 28.35 7.69 -0.72
CA GLY A 23 28.40 7.03 0.59
C GLY A 23 27.04 6.94 1.25
N TRP A 24 26.96 6.16 2.34
CA TRP A 24 25.69 5.76 2.94
C TRP A 24 24.93 6.91 3.62
N GLN A 25 25.64 7.94 4.09
CA GLN A 25 25.06 9.12 4.74
C GLN A 25 24.14 9.90 3.79
N SER A 26 24.44 9.89 2.49
CA SER A 26 23.69 10.60 1.45
C SER A 26 22.21 10.17 1.38
N VAL A 27 21.91 8.90 1.70
CA VAL A 27 20.55 8.36 1.73
C VAL A 27 19.68 9.09 2.75
N PHE A 28 20.23 9.40 3.92
CA PHE A 28 19.51 10.10 4.99
C PHE A 28 19.20 11.55 4.61
N TYR A 29 20.18 12.26 4.02
CA TYR A 29 19.96 13.63 3.56
C TYR A 29 18.95 13.71 2.42
N PHE A 30 19.05 12.79 1.44
CA PHE A 30 18.15 12.76 0.30
C PHE A 30 16.71 12.43 0.70
N THR A 31 16.50 11.34 1.44
CA THR A 31 15.16 10.90 1.86
C THR A 31 14.54 11.87 2.86
N GLY A 32 15.33 12.40 3.80
CA GLY A 32 14.89 13.43 4.75
C GLY A 32 14.48 14.74 4.07
N GLY A 33 15.29 15.22 3.12
CA GLY A 33 14.97 16.41 2.34
C GLY A 33 13.69 16.26 1.51
N LEU A 34 13.52 15.10 0.85
CA LEU A 34 12.30 14.79 0.11
C LEU A 34 11.07 14.72 1.02
N ALA A 35 11.21 14.13 2.21
CA ALA A 35 10.13 14.05 3.19
C ALA A 35 9.72 15.43 3.71
N LEU A 36 10.67 16.33 3.97
CA LEU A 36 10.38 17.72 4.35
C LEU A 36 9.66 18.48 3.25
N LEU A 37 10.15 18.38 2.01
CA LEU A 37 9.51 19.03 0.86
C LEU A 37 8.06 18.54 0.67
N TRP A 38 7.86 17.22 0.78
CA TRP A 38 6.53 16.62 0.70
C TRP A 38 5.64 17.07 1.85
N SER A 39 6.16 17.14 3.07
CA SER A 39 5.40 17.60 4.24
C SER A 39 4.95 19.05 4.09
N ILE A 40 5.82 19.94 3.61
CA ILE A 40 5.46 21.34 3.33
C ILE A 40 4.34 21.40 2.29
N THR A 41 4.49 20.65 1.19
CA THR A 41 3.46 20.58 0.13
C THR A 41 2.13 20.07 0.67
N TRP A 42 2.17 19.03 1.51
CA TRP A 42 0.99 18.44 2.13
C TRP A 42 0.24 19.47 3.00
N PHE A 43 0.95 20.22 3.84
CA PHE A 43 0.34 21.25 4.69
C PHE A 43 -0.26 22.42 3.89
N LEU A 44 0.22 22.68 2.68
CA LEU A 44 -0.31 23.76 1.82
C LEU A 44 -1.52 23.32 0.98
N VAL A 45 -1.63 22.03 0.67
CA VAL A 45 -2.58 21.51 -0.33
C VAL A 45 -3.73 20.70 0.29
N VAL A 46 -3.50 20.04 1.43
CA VAL A 46 -4.48 19.10 2.00
C VAL A 46 -5.28 19.75 3.14
N PHE A 47 -6.61 19.68 3.02
CA PHE A 47 -7.56 20.21 4.00
C PHE A 47 -8.44 19.08 4.56
N GLU A 48 -8.83 19.18 5.83
CA GLU A 48 -9.55 18.10 6.54
C GLU A 48 -10.99 17.89 6.07
N THR A 49 -11.66 18.93 5.59
CA THR A 49 -13.06 18.85 5.15
C THR A 49 -13.23 19.51 3.78
N PRO A 50 -14.16 19.02 2.95
CA PRO A 50 -14.53 19.72 1.72
C PRO A 50 -14.95 21.17 1.98
N ALA A 51 -15.57 21.44 3.13
CA ALA A 51 -16.01 22.79 3.52
C ALA A 51 -14.86 23.77 3.83
N SER A 52 -13.71 23.28 4.27
CA SER A 52 -12.53 24.10 4.55
C SER A 52 -11.57 24.22 3.36
N HIS A 53 -11.89 23.57 2.24
CA HIS A 53 -11.05 23.56 1.04
C HIS A 53 -11.30 24.81 0.18
N PRO A 54 -10.31 25.71 0.00
CA PRO A 54 -10.52 27.01 -0.66
C PRO A 54 -10.70 26.91 -2.19
N ARG A 55 -10.36 25.76 -2.79
CA ARG A 55 -10.38 25.56 -4.26
C ARG A 55 -11.51 24.64 -4.76
N ILE A 56 -12.43 24.23 -3.89
CA ILE A 56 -13.54 23.34 -4.28
C ILE A 56 -14.69 24.14 -4.89
N THR A 57 -15.33 23.61 -5.94
CA THR A 57 -16.55 24.23 -6.49
C THR A 57 -17.76 23.92 -5.64
N ALA A 58 -18.79 24.76 -5.70
CA ALA A 58 -20.03 24.54 -4.95
C ALA A 58 -20.76 23.25 -5.40
N GLU A 59 -20.64 22.90 -6.68
CA GLU A 59 -21.20 21.68 -7.25
C GLU A 59 -20.51 20.43 -6.69
N GLU A 60 -19.17 20.37 -6.78
CA GLU A 60 -18.37 19.23 -6.26
C GLU A 60 -18.57 19.07 -4.75
N ARG A 61 -18.62 20.18 -4.01
CA ARG A 61 -18.89 20.16 -2.58
C ARG A 61 -20.25 19.53 -2.28
N ASN A 62 -21.30 19.92 -3.01
CA ASN A 62 -22.64 19.39 -2.79
C ASN A 62 -22.71 17.90 -3.12
N GLU A 63 -22.07 17.44 -4.20
CA GLU A 63 -21.98 16.02 -4.55
C GLU A 63 -21.28 15.19 -3.46
N ILE A 64 -20.16 15.69 -2.93
CA ILE A 64 -19.42 15.00 -1.88
C ILE A 64 -20.22 14.98 -0.58
N GLU A 65 -20.80 16.10 -0.16
CA GLU A 65 -21.59 16.19 1.06
C GLU A 65 -22.87 15.32 0.97
N THR A 66 -23.53 15.26 -0.18
CA THR A 66 -24.68 14.37 -0.40
C THR A 66 -24.27 12.89 -0.42
N ALA A 67 -23.16 12.52 -1.06
CA ALA A 67 -22.65 11.15 -1.06
C ALA A 67 -22.23 10.68 0.35
N ILE A 68 -21.55 11.52 1.11
CA ILE A 68 -21.17 11.24 2.51
C ILE A 68 -22.41 11.18 3.41
N GLY A 69 -23.33 12.14 3.25
CA GLY A 69 -24.56 12.28 4.04
C GLY A 69 -25.58 11.16 3.81
N ALA A 70 -25.67 10.63 2.59
CA ALA A 70 -26.53 9.49 2.27
C ALA A 70 -26.14 8.21 3.02
N GLY A 71 -24.85 8.03 3.36
CA GLY A 71 -24.35 6.90 4.14
C GLY A 71 -24.38 7.08 5.67
N SER A 72 -24.56 8.31 6.18
CA SER A 72 -24.43 8.66 7.61
C SER A 72 -25.75 8.86 8.36
N LYS A 73 -26.91 8.53 7.76
CA LYS A 73 -28.20 8.57 8.49
C LYS A 73 -28.32 7.54 9.62
N ALA A 74 -27.40 6.58 9.71
CA ALA A 74 -27.27 5.74 10.90
C ALA A 74 -26.68 6.59 12.04
N LYS A 75 -27.45 6.80 13.12
CA LYS A 75 -26.97 7.44 14.36
C LYS A 75 -25.62 6.84 14.72
N LYS A 76 -24.55 7.64 14.66
CA LYS A 76 -23.23 7.20 15.13
C LYS A 76 -23.40 6.72 16.57
N PRO A 77 -22.95 5.49 16.90
CA PRO A 77 -23.11 4.98 18.25
C PRO A 77 -22.36 5.91 19.21
N THR A 78 -23.01 6.28 20.32
CA THR A 78 -22.46 7.19 21.34
C THR A 78 -21.18 6.65 21.98
N TYR A 79 -20.95 5.34 21.89
CA TYR A 79 -19.76 4.66 22.39
C TYR A 79 -19.23 3.66 21.37
N VAL A 80 -17.92 3.40 21.39
CA VAL A 80 -17.29 2.37 20.56
C VAL A 80 -17.50 0.99 21.21
N PRO A 81 -18.16 0.02 20.54
CA PRO A 81 -18.46 -1.28 21.13
C PRO A 81 -17.25 -2.25 21.03
N TRP A 82 -16.21 -1.99 21.82
CA TRP A 82 -14.95 -2.75 21.81
C TRP A 82 -15.13 -4.27 21.95
N LYS A 83 -16.00 -4.71 22.86
CA LYS A 83 -16.28 -6.14 23.08
C LYS A 83 -16.81 -6.81 21.82
N SER A 84 -17.79 -6.19 21.16
CA SER A 84 -18.38 -6.73 19.92
C SER A 84 -17.37 -6.77 18.77
N ILE A 85 -16.45 -5.81 18.69
CA ILE A 85 -15.37 -5.79 17.70
C ILE A 85 -14.39 -6.94 17.95
N ILE A 86 -13.92 -7.08 19.20
CA ILE A 86 -12.91 -8.09 19.57
C ILE A 86 -13.48 -9.51 19.53
N THR A 87 -14.78 -9.71 19.79
CA THR A 87 -15.41 -11.05 19.70
C THR A 87 -15.84 -11.42 18.28
N SER A 88 -15.70 -10.52 17.30
CA SER A 88 -16.15 -10.73 15.91
C SER A 88 -15.21 -11.68 15.14
N PRO A 89 -15.68 -12.84 14.62
CA PRO A 89 -14.84 -13.77 13.86
C PRO A 89 -14.20 -13.16 12.59
N PRO A 90 -14.88 -12.31 11.80
CA PRO A 90 -14.27 -11.60 10.67
C PRO A 90 -13.07 -10.73 11.06
N VAL A 91 -13.08 -10.12 12.25
CA VAL A 91 -11.97 -9.29 12.73
C VAL A 91 -10.72 -10.14 12.94
N TRP A 92 -10.86 -11.30 13.59
CA TRP A 92 -9.76 -12.24 13.77
C TRP A 92 -9.24 -12.81 12.47
N ALA A 93 -10.12 -13.11 11.50
CA ALA A 93 -9.71 -13.56 10.18
C ALA A 93 -8.84 -12.50 9.48
N ILE A 94 -9.20 -11.22 9.58
CA ILE A 94 -8.41 -10.11 9.03
C ILE A 94 -7.08 -9.96 9.77
N ILE A 95 -7.08 -10.01 11.11
CA ILE A 95 -5.85 -9.88 11.91
C ILE A 95 -4.84 -10.97 11.53
N LEU A 96 -5.27 -12.23 11.49
CA LEU A 96 -4.39 -13.35 11.19
C LEU A 96 -3.85 -13.28 9.75
N THR A 97 -4.73 -13.08 8.78
CA THR A 97 -4.34 -13.02 7.36
C THR A 97 -3.45 -11.81 7.05
N HIS A 98 -3.78 -10.64 7.61
CA HIS A 98 -2.97 -9.44 7.45
C HIS A 98 -1.64 -9.57 8.17
N GLY A 99 -1.62 -10.11 9.39
CA GLY A 99 -0.39 -10.35 10.16
C GLY A 99 0.58 -11.27 9.42
N ALA A 100 0.10 -12.41 8.92
CA ALA A 100 0.90 -13.32 8.11
C ALA A 100 1.43 -12.65 6.82
N SER A 101 0.59 -11.87 6.14
CA SER A 101 0.99 -11.13 4.93
C SER A 101 2.07 -10.09 5.21
N VAL A 102 1.94 -9.34 6.32
CA VAL A 102 2.91 -8.33 6.76
C VAL A 102 4.23 -9.00 7.16
N PHE A 103 4.18 -10.11 7.89
CA PHE A 103 5.36 -10.89 8.26
C PHE A 103 6.15 -11.36 7.03
N GLY A 104 5.45 -11.97 6.05
CA GLY A 104 6.08 -12.42 4.81
C GLY A 104 6.70 -11.26 4.02
N PHE A 105 5.98 -10.14 3.93
CA PHE A 105 6.47 -8.94 3.26
C PHE A 105 7.75 -8.39 3.90
N PHE A 106 7.76 -8.18 5.23
CA PHE A 106 8.93 -7.64 5.92
C PHE A 106 10.12 -8.61 5.92
N THR A 107 9.87 -9.92 5.95
CA THR A 107 10.92 -10.92 5.81
C THR A 107 11.65 -10.76 4.49
N VAL A 108 10.91 -10.66 3.37
CA VAL A 108 11.51 -10.44 2.06
C VAL A 108 12.21 -9.07 1.99
N VAL A 109 11.61 -8.00 2.52
CA VAL A 109 12.22 -6.65 2.54
C VAL A 109 13.56 -6.62 3.26
N ASN A 110 13.65 -7.25 4.43
CA ASN A 110 14.85 -7.19 5.25
C ASN A 110 15.91 -8.21 4.82
N GLN A 111 15.50 -9.41 4.42
CA GLN A 111 16.44 -10.50 4.15
C GLN A 111 16.89 -10.55 2.69
N LEU A 112 16.07 -10.09 1.73
CA LEU A 112 16.44 -10.16 0.31
C LEU A 112 17.75 -9.40 0.00
N PRO A 113 17.97 -8.15 0.46
CA PRO A 113 19.20 -7.44 0.17
C PRO A 113 20.42 -8.09 0.82
N THR A 114 20.26 -8.64 2.03
CA THR A 114 21.29 -9.37 2.77
C THR A 114 21.67 -10.65 2.04
N TYR A 115 20.68 -11.42 1.59
CA TYR A 115 20.87 -12.64 0.82
C TYR A 115 21.58 -12.38 -0.52
N MET A 116 21.14 -11.37 -1.26
CA MET A 116 21.76 -10.95 -2.53
C MET A 116 23.22 -10.54 -2.35
N LYS A 117 23.56 -9.89 -1.23
CA LYS A 117 24.93 -9.47 -0.92
C LYS A 117 25.81 -10.64 -0.46
N TYR A 118 25.39 -11.42 0.53
CA TYR A 118 26.26 -12.38 1.22
C TYR A 118 26.29 -13.77 0.58
N ILE A 119 25.20 -14.20 -0.07
CA ILE A 119 25.11 -15.53 -0.69
C ILE A 119 25.40 -15.43 -2.19
N LEU A 120 24.75 -14.48 -2.86
CA LEU A 120 24.88 -14.30 -4.31
C LEU A 120 26.03 -13.37 -4.71
N ASN A 121 26.71 -12.75 -3.73
CA ASN A 121 27.89 -11.89 -3.93
C ASN A 121 27.68 -10.73 -4.92
N PHE A 122 26.45 -10.21 -5.04
CA PHE A 122 26.16 -9.06 -5.89
C PHE A 122 26.70 -7.76 -5.29
N ASN A 123 27.18 -6.86 -6.16
CA ASN A 123 27.62 -5.53 -5.75
C ASN A 123 26.40 -4.69 -5.28
N ILE A 124 26.62 -3.70 -4.41
CA ILE A 124 25.59 -2.85 -3.80
C ILE A 124 24.68 -2.18 -4.85
N LYS A 125 25.25 -1.77 -5.99
CA LYS A 125 24.48 -1.16 -7.09
C LYS A 125 23.51 -2.15 -7.74
N GLU A 126 23.99 -3.35 -8.04
CA GLU A 126 23.18 -4.42 -8.64
C GLU A 126 22.16 -4.96 -7.64
N ASN A 127 22.56 -5.11 -6.37
CA ASN A 127 21.69 -5.52 -5.29
C ASN A 127 20.51 -4.55 -5.11
N GLY A 128 20.75 -3.23 -5.19
CA GLY A 128 19.69 -2.23 -5.13
C GLY A 128 18.65 -2.36 -6.24
N LEU A 129 19.09 -2.71 -7.46
CA LEU A 129 18.21 -2.93 -8.62
C LEU A 129 17.51 -4.30 -8.56
N LEU A 130 18.24 -5.36 -8.29
CA LEU A 130 17.69 -6.73 -8.25
C LEU A 130 16.72 -6.91 -7.09
N SER A 131 17.02 -6.32 -5.93
CA SER A 131 16.11 -6.35 -4.78
C SER A 131 14.85 -5.50 -5.00
N SER A 132 14.85 -4.55 -5.94
CA SER A 132 13.66 -3.73 -6.23
C SER A 132 12.64 -4.45 -7.13
N LEU A 133 13.09 -5.41 -7.95
CA LEU A 133 12.27 -6.11 -8.94
C LEU A 133 11.02 -6.80 -8.36
N PRO A 134 11.09 -7.54 -7.23
CA PRO A 134 9.90 -8.17 -6.66
C PRO A 134 8.84 -7.13 -6.23
N TYR A 135 9.26 -5.95 -5.77
CA TYR A 135 8.34 -4.88 -5.38
C TYR A 135 7.68 -4.21 -6.57
N PHE A 136 8.44 -4.02 -7.66
CA PHE A 136 7.89 -3.53 -8.92
C PHE A 136 6.88 -4.54 -9.49
N GLY A 137 7.24 -5.82 -9.53
CA GLY A 137 6.33 -6.90 -9.94
C GLY A 137 5.05 -6.93 -9.10
N LYS A 138 5.18 -6.82 -7.77
CA LYS A 138 4.03 -6.70 -6.86
C LYS A 138 3.15 -5.49 -7.19
N TYR A 139 3.73 -4.34 -7.49
CA TYR A 139 2.99 -3.14 -7.89
C TYR A 139 2.25 -3.34 -9.22
N ALA A 140 2.94 -3.83 -10.25
CA ALA A 140 2.34 -4.09 -11.56
C ALA A 140 1.16 -5.09 -11.46
N MET A 141 1.36 -6.19 -10.72
CA MET A 141 0.31 -7.19 -10.50
C MET A 141 -0.87 -6.62 -9.70
N ALA A 142 -0.62 -5.73 -8.73
CA ALA A 142 -1.68 -5.05 -7.99
C ALA A 142 -2.53 -4.15 -8.90
N VAL A 143 -1.91 -3.41 -9.83
CA VAL A 143 -2.63 -2.56 -10.78
C VAL A 143 -3.44 -3.39 -11.77
N LEU A 144 -2.84 -4.43 -12.36
CA LEU A 144 -3.50 -5.32 -13.31
C LEU A 144 -4.69 -6.05 -12.67
N SER A 145 -4.49 -6.63 -11.48
CA SER A 145 -5.55 -7.34 -10.76
C SER A 145 -6.67 -6.40 -10.31
N SER A 146 -6.35 -5.16 -9.91
CA SER A 146 -7.37 -4.17 -9.54
C SER A 146 -8.21 -3.77 -10.74
N HIS A 147 -7.58 -3.50 -11.89
CA HIS A 147 -8.30 -3.15 -13.12
C HIS A 147 -9.18 -4.31 -13.60
N LEU A 148 -8.66 -5.53 -13.57
CA LEU A 148 -9.41 -6.74 -13.92
C LEU A 148 -10.60 -6.96 -12.96
N ALA A 149 -10.39 -6.82 -11.65
CA ALA A 149 -11.45 -6.98 -10.67
C ALA A 149 -12.58 -5.94 -10.86
N ASP A 150 -12.22 -4.69 -11.13
CA ASP A 150 -13.20 -3.64 -11.42
C ASP A 150 -13.92 -3.86 -12.75
N HIS A 151 -13.22 -4.33 -13.79
CA HIS A 151 -13.83 -4.67 -15.06
C HIS A 151 -14.85 -5.82 -14.90
N LEU A 152 -14.47 -6.91 -14.24
CA LEU A 152 -15.35 -8.08 -13.98
C LEU A 152 -16.57 -7.72 -13.14
N ARG A 153 -16.43 -6.75 -12.23
CA ARG A 153 -17.54 -6.23 -11.43
C ARG A 153 -18.46 -5.32 -12.23
N LYS A 154 -17.91 -4.47 -13.11
CA LYS A 154 -18.69 -3.57 -13.98
C LYS A 154 -19.48 -4.31 -15.05
N THR A 155 -18.94 -5.39 -15.60
CA THR A 155 -19.61 -6.22 -16.62
C THR A 155 -20.64 -7.19 -16.03
N GLY A 156 -20.76 -7.28 -14.70
CA GLY A 156 -21.68 -8.20 -14.03
C GLY A 156 -21.27 -9.67 -14.10
N ALA A 157 -20.09 -9.99 -14.64
CA ALA A 157 -19.59 -11.36 -14.78
C ALA A 157 -19.35 -12.03 -13.41
N LEU A 158 -18.99 -11.26 -12.38
CA LEU A 158 -18.80 -11.75 -11.02
C LEU A 158 -19.46 -10.84 -9.98
N THR A 159 -20.04 -11.46 -8.94
CA THR A 159 -20.51 -10.73 -7.76
C THR A 159 -19.34 -10.15 -6.96
N THR A 160 -19.60 -9.11 -6.16
CA THR A 160 -18.60 -8.48 -5.28
C THR A 160 -17.94 -9.47 -4.33
N THR A 161 -18.73 -10.40 -3.78
CA THR A 161 -18.24 -11.45 -2.88
C THR A 161 -17.40 -12.48 -3.61
N ALA A 162 -17.81 -12.93 -4.81
CA ALA A 162 -17.05 -13.90 -5.59
C ALA A 162 -15.70 -13.31 -6.02
N THR A 163 -15.68 -12.07 -6.52
CA THR A 163 -14.46 -11.36 -6.89
C THR A 163 -13.50 -11.28 -5.71
N ARG A 164 -13.97 -10.86 -4.53
CA ARG A 164 -13.12 -10.77 -3.32
C ARG A 164 -12.55 -12.12 -2.88
N LYS A 165 -13.34 -13.20 -2.95
CA LYS A 165 -12.90 -14.54 -2.55
C LYS A 165 -11.86 -15.12 -3.52
N ILE A 166 -12.12 -15.03 -4.83
CA ILE A 166 -11.25 -15.59 -5.87
C ILE A 166 -9.89 -14.90 -5.87
N PHE A 167 -9.87 -13.56 -5.88
CA PHE A 167 -8.61 -12.81 -5.91
C PHE A 167 -7.80 -12.99 -4.63
N THR A 168 -8.46 -13.04 -3.46
CA THR A 168 -7.78 -13.33 -2.19
C THR A 168 -7.23 -14.76 -2.15
N ALA A 169 -8.00 -15.74 -2.63
CA ALA A 169 -7.55 -17.13 -2.69
C ALA A 169 -6.32 -17.27 -3.61
N PHE A 170 -6.37 -16.70 -4.80
CA PHE A 170 -5.22 -16.68 -5.71
C PHE A 170 -4.00 -16.00 -5.07
N ALA A 171 -4.19 -14.82 -4.47
CA ALA A 171 -3.09 -14.06 -3.86
C ALA A 171 -2.42 -14.78 -2.68
N VAL A 172 -3.13 -15.62 -1.93
CA VAL A 172 -2.59 -16.36 -0.78
C VAL A 172 -2.06 -17.74 -1.19
N MET A 173 -2.76 -18.43 -2.09
CA MET A 173 -2.37 -19.78 -2.52
C MET A 173 -1.14 -19.76 -3.41
N THR A 174 -1.01 -18.80 -4.34
CA THR A 174 0.12 -18.76 -5.27
C THR A 174 1.48 -18.67 -4.54
N PRO A 175 1.68 -17.78 -3.54
CA PRO A 175 2.90 -17.79 -2.74
C PRO A 175 3.07 -19.09 -1.93
N GLY A 176 1.99 -19.66 -1.39
CA GLY A 176 2.05 -20.89 -0.61
C GLY A 176 2.45 -22.13 -1.42
N PHE A 177 2.23 -22.13 -2.74
CA PHE A 177 2.68 -23.21 -3.64
C PHE A 177 4.09 -23.00 -4.22
N LEU A 178 4.54 -21.75 -4.30
CA LEU A 178 5.82 -21.39 -4.92
C LEU A 178 6.98 -21.25 -3.92
N MET A 179 6.70 -21.25 -2.61
CA MET A 179 7.68 -21.31 -1.53
C MET A 179 7.85 -22.74 -1.04
#